data_AF-A0A944UII4-F1
#
_entry.id   AF-A0A944UII4-F1
#
_cell.length_a   1.000
_cell.length_b   1.000
_cell.length_c   1.000
_cell.angle_alpha   90.00
_cell.angle_beta   90.00
_cell.angle_gamma   90.00
#
_symmetry.space_group_name_H-M   'P 1'
#
loop_
_entity.id
_entity.type
_entity.pdbx_description
1 polymer ?
#
loop_
_entity_poly.entity_id
_entity_poly.type
_entity_poly.pdbx_seq_one_letter_code
_entity_poly.pdbx_strand_id
1 'polypeptide(L)'
;MSEEPKEFTFFLQSLETHENLLHAETQAIAAKHLDTIQSILGKKEDSLKLLLQAKDNIGFDPRSNEKADELIDRVLELQKRNADSFRKLVEHQNEKKNSNESSKVNPIKQRLKKAYENNTFNQNTRLDF
;
A
#
# COMPACT_ATOMS: atom_id res chain seq x y z
N MET A 1 23.50 -18.06 -20.08
CA MET A 1 22.68 -17.00 -19.46
C MET A 1 21.25 -17.49 -19.53
N SER A 2 20.71 -17.97 -18.41
CA SER A 2 19.31 -18.38 -18.35
C SER A 2 18.49 -17.10 -18.26
N GLU A 3 17.80 -16.72 -19.33
CA GLU A 3 16.86 -15.60 -19.27
C GLU A 3 15.75 -15.98 -18.28
N GLU A 4 15.50 -15.09 -17.30
CA GLU A 4 14.35 -15.27 -16.43
C GLU A 4 13.06 -15.29 -17.27
N PRO A 5 12.04 -16.08 -16.90
CA PRO A 5 10.75 -16.08 -17.60
C PRO A 5 10.22 -14.65 -17.70
N LYS A 6 9.70 -14.26 -18.88
CA LYS A 6 9.18 -12.90 -19.10
C LYS A 6 8.09 -12.54 -18.09
N GLU A 7 7.31 -13.54 -17.70
CA GLU A 7 6.27 -13.49 -16.68
C GLU A 7 6.86 -13.14 -15.31
N PHE A 8 8.01 -13.73 -14.97
CA PHE A 8 8.69 -13.47 -13.70
C PHE A 8 9.33 -12.10 -13.66
N THR A 9 9.95 -11.65 -14.77
CA THR A 9 10.44 -10.27 -14.89
C THR A 9 9.30 -9.26 -14.75
N PHE A 10 8.14 -9.54 -15.35
CA PHE A 10 6.96 -8.68 -15.21
C PHE A 10 6.42 -8.66 -13.77
N PHE A 11 6.43 -9.80 -13.07
CA PHE A 11 6.10 -9.87 -11.65
C PHE A 11 7.04 -9.02 -10.80
N LEU A 12 8.36 -9.17 -10.98
CA LEU A 12 9.36 -8.36 -10.27
C LEU A 12 9.16 -6.86 -10.52
N GLN A 13 8.97 -6.45 -11.77
CA GLN A 13 8.74 -5.05 -12.12
C GLN A 13 7.45 -4.52 -11.47
N SER A 14 6.39 -5.34 -11.43
CA SER A 14 5.13 -4.97 -10.77
C SER A 14 5.31 -4.81 -9.26
N LEU A 15 6.13 -5.67 -8.65
CA LEU A 15 6.45 -5.66 -7.22
C LEU A 15 7.31 -4.43 -6.86
N GLU A 16 8.33 -4.12 -7.64
CA GLU A 16 9.16 -2.90 -7.51
C GLU A 16 8.32 -1.63 -7.70
N THR A 17 7.38 -1.64 -8.66
CA THR A 17 6.44 -0.52 -8.85
C THR A 17 5.56 -0.33 -7.63
N HIS A 18 5.08 -1.42 -7.03
CA HIS A 18 4.28 -1.36 -5.81
C HIS A 18 5.08 -0.83 -4.62
N GLU A 19 6.32 -1.28 -4.44
CA GLU A 19 7.24 -0.79 -3.41
C GLU A 19 7.46 0.74 -3.53
N ASN A 20 7.71 1.23 -4.74
CA ASN A 20 7.87 2.67 -5.00
C ASN A 20 6.64 3.49 -4.60
N LEU A 21 5.43 2.96 -4.85
CA LEU A 21 4.19 3.60 -4.42
C LEU A 21 4.05 3.62 -2.89
N LEU A 22 4.50 2.57 -2.19
CA LEU A 22 4.52 2.54 -0.74
C LEU A 22 5.50 3.55 -0.17
N HIS A 23 6.68 3.75 -0.78
CA HIS A 23 7.60 4.81 -0.37
C HIS A 23 7.00 6.20 -0.59
N ALA A 24 6.34 6.44 -1.71
CA ALA A 24 5.62 7.68 -1.95
C ALA A 24 4.52 7.91 -0.91
N GLU A 25 3.78 6.86 -0.53
CA GLU A 25 2.78 6.89 0.53
C GLU A 25 3.42 7.27 1.88
N THR A 26 4.57 6.68 2.24
CA THR A 26 5.31 7.04 3.47
C THR A 26 5.64 8.52 3.50
N GLN A 27 6.17 9.06 2.41
CA GLN A 27 6.54 10.48 2.30
C GLN A 27 5.31 11.38 2.39
N ALA A 28 4.22 11.02 1.71
CA ALA A 28 2.97 11.78 1.74
C ALA A 28 2.32 11.78 3.14
N ILE A 29 2.37 10.65 3.86
CA ILE A 29 1.92 10.54 5.26
C ILE A 29 2.76 11.45 6.16
N ALA A 30 4.09 11.39 6.04
CA ALA A 30 5.00 12.22 6.82
C ALA A 30 4.76 13.73 6.57
N ALA A 31 4.54 14.10 5.30
CA ALA A 31 4.17 15.46 4.91
C ALA A 31 2.74 15.85 5.29
N LYS A 32 1.88 14.89 5.67
CA LYS A 32 0.45 15.08 5.97
C LYS A 32 -0.34 15.60 4.77
N HIS A 33 0.11 15.29 3.55
CA HIS A 33 -0.48 15.73 2.29
C HIS A 33 -1.63 14.79 1.87
N LEU A 34 -2.84 15.04 2.39
CA LEU A 34 -3.98 14.15 2.23
C LEU A 34 -4.42 13.93 0.77
N ASP A 35 -4.35 14.96 -0.08
CA ASP A 35 -4.71 14.84 -1.50
C ASP A 35 -3.73 13.92 -2.24
N THR A 36 -2.44 14.00 -1.89
CA THR A 36 -1.39 13.13 -2.42
C THR A 36 -1.58 11.69 -1.94
N ILE A 37 -1.90 11.49 -0.66
CA ILE A 37 -2.23 10.16 -0.12
C ILE A 37 -3.41 9.53 -0.87
N GLN A 38 -4.47 10.30 -1.15
CA GLN A 38 -5.63 9.80 -1.89
C GLN A 38 -5.26 9.39 -3.33
N SER A 39 -4.45 10.19 -4.02
CA SER A 39 -3.97 9.87 -5.36
C SER A 39 -3.10 8.61 -5.37
N ILE A 40 -2.24 8.45 -4.36
CA ILE A 40 -1.38 7.26 -4.21
C ILE A 40 -2.20 6.01 -3.92
N LEU A 41 -3.23 6.09 -3.08
CA LEU A 41 -4.11 4.95 -2.79
C LEU A 41 -4.76 4.38 -4.05
N GLY A 42 -5.28 5.24 -4.94
CA GLY A 42 -5.86 4.78 -6.20
C GLY A 42 -4.82 4.04 -7.07
N LYS A 43 -3.62 4.60 -7.21
CA LYS A 43 -2.52 3.96 -7.96
C LYS A 43 -2.06 2.65 -7.32
N LYS A 44 -2.08 2.57 -5.99
CA LYS A 44 -1.69 1.40 -5.21
C LYS A 44 -2.69 0.26 -5.40
N GLU A 45 -3.99 0.55 -5.47
CA GLU A 45 -5.01 -0.47 -5.81
C GLU A 45 -4.80 -1.04 -7.22
N ASP A 46 -4.53 -0.19 -8.21
CA ASP A 46 -4.29 -0.65 -9.58
C ASP A 46 -2.98 -1.44 -9.71
N SER A 47 -1.92 -0.97 -9.05
CA SER A 47 -0.64 -1.68 -8.97
C SER A 47 -0.78 -3.04 -8.27
N LEU A 48 -1.57 -3.14 -7.20
CA LEU A 48 -1.80 -4.40 -6.51
C LEU A 48 -2.54 -5.41 -7.40
N LYS A 49 -3.56 -4.97 -8.15
CA LYS A 49 -4.25 -5.83 -9.12
C LYS A 49 -3.29 -6.37 -10.17
N LEU A 50 -2.42 -5.53 -10.72
CA LEU A 50 -1.41 -5.94 -11.69
C LEU A 50 -0.41 -6.93 -11.08
N LEU A 51 0.02 -6.69 -9.84
CA LEU A 51 0.93 -7.59 -9.13
C LEU A 51 0.28 -8.97 -8.88
N LEU A 52 -0.99 -9.02 -8.47
CA LEU A 52 -1.72 -10.27 -8.28
C LEU A 52 -1.90 -11.02 -9.60
N GLN A 53 -2.25 -10.32 -10.69
CA GLN A 53 -2.30 -10.92 -12.02
C GLN A 53 -0.94 -11.48 -12.46
N ALA A 54 0.15 -10.74 -12.20
CA ALA A 54 1.49 -11.20 -12.51
C ALA A 54 1.88 -12.45 -11.69
N LYS A 55 1.50 -12.49 -10.41
CA LYS A 55 1.68 -13.66 -9.53
C LYS A 55 0.93 -14.88 -10.06
N ASP A 56 -0.28 -14.71 -10.57
CA ASP A 56 -1.05 -15.83 -11.12
C ASP A 56 -0.46 -16.36 -12.44
N ASN A 57 0.24 -15.48 -13.19
CA ASN A 57 0.83 -15.82 -14.49
C ASN A 57 2.19 -16.52 -14.41
N ILE A 58 2.96 -16.34 -13.33
CA ILE A 58 4.29 -16.96 -13.20
C ILE A 58 4.24 -18.48 -13.04
N GLY A 59 3.11 -19.04 -12.57
CA GLY A 59 2.88 -20.50 -12.51
C GLY A 59 3.73 -21.25 -11.47
N PHE A 60 4.50 -20.54 -10.65
CA PHE A 60 5.25 -21.06 -9.51
C PHE A 60 5.18 -20.08 -8.34
N ASP A 61 5.60 -20.53 -7.15
CA ASP A 61 5.64 -19.69 -5.96
C ASP A 61 6.78 -18.64 -6.09
N PRO A 62 6.48 -17.34 -6.14
CA PRO A 62 7.52 -16.31 -6.28
C PRO A 62 8.46 -16.27 -5.07
N ARG A 63 8.07 -16.78 -3.89
CA ARG A 63 8.96 -16.89 -2.72
C ARG A 63 10.05 -17.94 -2.89
N SER A 64 9.95 -18.82 -3.90
CA SER A 64 11.05 -19.73 -4.23
C SER A 64 12.27 -19.01 -4.80
N ASN A 65 12.14 -17.74 -5.18
CA ASN A 65 13.24 -16.91 -5.65
C ASN A 65 13.64 -15.91 -4.54
N GLU A 66 14.90 -15.98 -4.10
CA GLU A 66 15.45 -15.17 -2.98
C GLU A 66 15.24 -13.66 -3.18
N LYS A 67 15.47 -13.15 -4.40
CA LYS A 67 15.29 -11.72 -4.71
C LYS A 67 13.82 -11.30 -4.58
N ALA A 68 12.91 -12.13 -5.08
CA ALA A 68 11.48 -11.88 -4.97
C ALA A 68 11.01 -11.99 -3.51
N ASP A 69 11.49 -12.99 -2.76
CA ASP A 69 11.14 -13.21 -1.36
C ASP A 69 11.52 -12.00 -0.48
N GLU A 70 12.75 -11.51 -0.59
CA GLU A 70 13.19 -10.30 0.12
C GLU A 70 12.34 -9.07 -0.25
N LEU A 71 12.00 -8.92 -1.54
CA LEU A 71 11.23 -7.78 -2.01
C LEU A 71 9.77 -7.86 -1.53
N ILE A 72 9.21 -9.06 -1.47
CA ILE A 72 7.89 -9.34 -0.89
C ILE A 72 7.87 -8.92 0.58
N ASP A 73 8.86 -9.34 1.35
CA ASP A 73 8.94 -9.01 2.78
C ASP A 73 9.07 -7.50 3.01
N ARG A 74 9.91 -6.81 2.22
CA ARG A 74 10.00 -5.34 2.24
C ARG A 74 8.66 -4.68 1.95
N VAL A 75 7.95 -5.14 0.91
CA VAL A 75 6.63 -4.61 0.54
C VAL A 75 5.62 -4.80 1.67
N LEU A 76 5.57 -5.98 2.30
CA LEU A 76 4.66 -6.27 3.41
C LEU A 76 4.98 -5.39 4.63
N GLU A 77 6.25 -5.21 4.96
CA GLU A 77 6.67 -4.33 6.06
C GLU A 77 6.28 -2.88 5.79
N LEU A 78 6.51 -2.38 4.58
CA LEU A 78 6.15 -1.01 4.18
C LEU A 78 4.64 -0.79 4.24
N GLN A 79 3.83 -1.75 3.77
CA GLN A 79 2.37 -1.69 3.88
C GLN A 79 1.92 -1.56 5.33
N LYS A 80 2.47 -2.41 6.21
CA LYS A 80 2.15 -2.39 7.65
C LYS A 80 2.54 -1.05 8.28
N ARG A 81 3.76 -0.59 8.04
CA ARG A 81 4.27 0.68 8.58
C ARG A 81 3.48 1.88 8.09
N ASN A 82 3.07 1.90 6.82
CA ASN A 82 2.25 2.97 6.27
C ASN A 82 0.85 2.98 6.88
N ALA A 83 0.22 1.82 7.04
CA ALA A 83 -1.08 1.71 7.71
C ALA A 83 -1.02 2.24 9.15
N ASP A 84 0.00 1.83 9.92
CA ASP A 84 0.20 2.29 11.30
C ASP A 84 0.46 3.81 11.37
N SER A 85 1.30 4.33 10.47
CA SER A 85 1.63 5.76 10.42
C SER A 85 0.42 6.61 10.05
N PHE A 86 -0.39 6.14 9.09
CA PHE A 86 -1.63 6.81 8.71
C PHE A 86 -2.66 6.79 9.84
N ARG A 87 -2.83 5.65 10.53
CA ARG A 87 -3.72 5.55 11.70
C ARG A 87 -3.36 6.59 12.77
N LYS A 88 -2.08 6.69 13.14
CA LYS A 88 -1.59 7.72 14.08
C LYS A 88 -1.85 9.14 13.60
N LEU A 89 -1.68 9.40 12.29
CA LEU A 89 -1.99 10.71 11.70
C LEU A 89 -3.47 11.07 11.84
N VAL A 90 -4.38 10.10 11.67
CA VAL A 90 -5.83 10.31 11.83
C VAL A 90 -6.20 10.51 13.30
N GLU A 91 -5.65 9.70 14.22
CA GLU A 91 -5.87 9.81 15.66
C GLU A 91 -5.48 11.20 16.18
N HIS A 92 -4.26 11.66 15.89
CA HIS A 92 -3.80 13.01 16.28
C HIS A 92 -4.63 14.16 15.70
N GLN A 93 -5.25 13.98 14.54
CA GLN A 93 -6.13 15.00 13.96
C GLN A 93 -7.52 15.03 14.60
N ASN A 94 -8.00 13.90 15.16
CA ASN A 94 -9.27 13.85 15.87
C ASN A 94 -9.16 14.42 17.28
N GLU A 95 -8.06 14.17 17.98
CA GLU A 95 -7.77 14.76 19.31
C GLU A 95 -7.74 16.29 19.27
N LYS A 96 -7.13 16.87 18.23
CA LYS A 96 -7.12 18.33 17.99
C LYS A 96 -8.50 18.90 17.61
N LYS A 97 -9.45 18.07 17.15
CA LYS A 97 -10.80 18.50 16.77
C LYS A 97 -11.78 18.47 17.96
N ASN A 98 -11.55 17.63 18.96
CA ASN A 98 -12.39 17.57 20.15
C ASN A 98 -12.15 18.72 21.15
N SER A 99 -11.14 19.56 20.88
CA SER A 99 -10.77 20.71 21.70
C SER A 99 -11.18 22.07 21.12
N ASN A 100 -11.69 22.13 19.87
CA ASN A 100 -12.20 23.35 19.25
C ASN A 100 -13.46 23.05 18.44
N GLU A 101 -14.51 23.85 18.67
CA GLU A 101 -15.86 23.74 18.13
C GLU A 101 -15.95 23.34 16.63
N SER A 102 -16.93 22.48 16.37
CA SER A 102 -17.63 22.23 15.10
C SER A 102 -16.89 22.67 13.81
N SER A 103 -15.98 21.84 13.32
CA SER A 103 -15.47 22.00 11.97
C SER A 103 -15.86 20.79 11.13
N LYS A 104 -16.66 21.04 10.09
CA LYS A 104 -17.11 20.10 9.04
C LYS A 104 -16.07 19.00 8.79
N VAL A 105 -16.47 17.74 8.90
CA VAL A 105 -15.58 16.61 8.59
C VAL A 105 -15.25 16.69 7.11
N ASN A 106 -13.97 16.96 6.77
CA ASN A 106 -13.55 17.03 5.37
C ASN A 106 -13.83 15.66 4.71
N PRO A 107 -14.63 15.60 3.64
CA PRO A 107 -15.06 14.33 3.03
C PRO A 107 -13.88 13.46 2.57
N ILE A 108 -12.74 14.07 2.22
CA ILE A 108 -11.50 13.36 1.88
C ILE A 108 -10.99 12.58 3.10
N LYS A 109 -11.03 13.18 4.29
CA LYS A 109 -10.63 12.49 5.54
C LYS A 109 -11.53 11.31 5.86
N GLN A 110 -12.84 11.43 5.62
CA GLN A 110 -13.78 10.32 5.82
C GLN A 110 -13.53 9.18 4.84
N ARG A 111 -13.25 9.49 3.58
CA ARG A 111 -12.89 8.49 2.56
C ARG A 111 -11.57 7.80 2.88
N LEU A 112 -10.54 8.55 3.26
CA LEU A 112 -9.25 7.99 3.66
C LEU A 112 -9.39 7.14 4.92
N LYS A 113 -10.10 7.63 5.94
CA LYS A 113 -10.40 6.86 7.14
C LYS A 113 -11.08 5.54 6.80
N LYS A 114 -12.12 5.54 5.95
CA LYS A 114 -12.77 4.31 5.46
C LYS A 114 -11.82 3.40 4.67
N ALA A 115 -10.96 3.95 3.82
CA ALA A 115 -10.02 3.17 3.02
C ALA A 115 -9.02 2.40 3.90
N TYR A 116 -8.53 3.02 4.99
CA TYR A 116 -7.62 2.34 5.93
C TYR A 116 -8.35 1.54 7.01
N GLU A 117 -9.55 1.92 7.45
CA GLU A 117 -10.39 1.14 8.37
C GLU A 117 -10.96 -0.13 7.70
N ASN A 118 -11.30 -0.07 6.42
CA ASN A 118 -11.67 -1.27 5.66
C ASN A 118 -10.45 -2.12 5.27
N ASN A 119 -9.23 -1.56 5.37
CA ASN A 119 -7.99 -2.30 5.22
C ASN A 119 -7.55 -3.00 6.53
N THR A 120 -8.10 -2.59 7.68
CA THR A 120 -8.15 -3.48 8.83
C THR A 120 -9.17 -4.58 8.52
N PHE A 121 -8.68 -5.81 8.29
CA PHE A 121 -9.45 -7.06 8.18
C PHE A 121 -10.06 -7.46 6.83
N ASN A 122 -9.56 -6.99 5.68
CA ASN A 122 -9.73 -7.78 4.44
C ASN A 122 -8.49 -8.63 4.21
N GLN A 123 -8.60 -9.92 4.52
CA GLN A 123 -7.60 -10.92 4.13
C GLN A 123 -7.37 -10.94 2.60
N ASN A 124 -8.27 -10.34 1.81
CA ASN A 124 -8.19 -10.29 0.35
C ASN A 124 -7.30 -9.16 -0.24
N THR A 125 -6.82 -8.19 0.55
CA THR A 125 -5.87 -7.15 0.09
C THR A 125 -4.43 -7.46 0.48
N ARG A 126 -4.22 -8.60 1.15
CA ARG A 126 -2.92 -9.11 1.51
C ARG A 126 -2.37 -9.86 0.31
N LEU A 127 -1.10 -9.62 -0.02
CA LEU A 127 -0.35 -10.61 -0.77
C LEU A 127 -0.19 -11.80 0.17
N ASP A 128 -1.17 -12.71 0.16
CA ASP A 128 -1.02 -14.01 0.77
C ASP A 128 -0.14 -14.83 -0.19
N PHE A 129 1.15 -14.83 0.13
CA PHE A 129 2.15 -15.74 -0.44
C PHE A 129 2.26 -16.96 0.46
#